data_AF-A0A444Y3F1-F1
#
_entry.id   AF-A0A444Y3F1-F1
#
_cell.length_a   1.000
_cell.length_b   1.000
_cell.length_c   1.000
_cell.angle_alpha   90.00
_cell.angle_beta   90.00
_cell.angle_gamma   90.00
#
_symmetry.space_group_name_H-M   'P 1'
#
loop_
_entity.id
_entity.type
_entity.pdbx_description
1 polymer ?
#
loop_
_entity_poly.entity_id
_entity_poly.type
_entity_poly.pdbx_seq_one_letter_code
_entity_poly.pdbx_strand_id
1 'polypeptide(L)'
;MLGIRYHMRLMGEATGVPIEPESQTKLLDATLNLEGVLLAGVPGAGGFDAVFAVTLGDSSSNVTKIWSSLNVLALLVKEDPYGVSLESADPRTNEITSAVSSIHIE
;
A
#
# COMPACT_ATOMS: atom_id res chain seq x y z
N MET A 1 3.30 14.70 -8.62
CA MET A 1 3.80 13.56 -7.82
C MET A 1 5.27 13.23 -8.13
N LEU A 2 5.68 13.16 -9.42
CA LEU A 2 7.10 13.05 -9.81
C LEU A 2 8.06 13.97 -9.03
N GLY A 3 7.64 15.20 -8.73
CA GLY A 3 8.43 16.13 -7.92
C GLY A 3 8.71 15.66 -6.48
N ILE A 4 7.75 14.99 -5.81
CA ILE A 4 7.96 14.48 -4.43
C ILE A 4 9.02 13.39 -4.45
N ARG A 5 8.84 12.35 -5.27
CA ARG A 5 9.81 11.26 -5.44
C ARG A 5 11.17 11.75 -5.91
N TYR A 6 11.21 12.74 -6.81
CA TYR A 6 12.44 13.40 -7.23
C TYR A 6 13.19 14.02 -6.05
N HIS A 7 12.52 14.82 -5.22
CA HIS A 7 13.14 15.43 -4.06
C HIS A 7 13.53 14.42 -2.98
N MET A 8 12.77 13.34 -2.79
CA MET A 8 13.14 12.24 -1.88
C MET A 8 14.43 11.55 -2.33
N ARG A 9 14.59 11.30 -3.64
CA ARG A 9 15.83 10.74 -4.20
C ARG A 9 17.01 11.68 -4.04
N LEU A 10 16.86 12.96 -4.39
CA LEU A 10 17.91 13.96 -4.17
C LEU A 10 18.33 14.08 -2.70
N MET A 11 17.37 14.02 -1.78
CA MET A 11 17.65 14.02 -0.35
C MET A 11 18.48 12.79 0.02
N GLY A 12 18.09 11.60 -0.45
CA GLY A 12 18.84 10.37 -0.21
C GLY A 12 20.26 10.38 -0.79
N GLU A 13 20.43 10.92 -1.99
CA GLU A 13 21.75 11.13 -2.62
C GLU A 13 22.61 12.09 -1.80
N ALA A 14 22.05 13.22 -1.38
CA ALA A 14 22.77 14.24 -0.61
C ALA A 14 23.19 13.74 0.79
N THR A 15 22.40 12.86 1.41
CA THR A 15 22.70 12.31 2.74
C THR A 15 23.42 10.97 2.71
N GLY A 16 23.57 10.34 1.53
CA GLY A 16 24.07 8.97 1.42
C GLY A 16 23.15 7.92 2.07
N VAL A 17 21.85 8.22 2.18
CA VAL A 17 20.85 7.34 2.80
C VAL A 17 19.86 6.89 1.72
N PRO A 18 19.54 5.59 1.62
CA PRO A 18 18.64 5.08 0.58
C PRO A 18 17.17 5.39 0.89
N ILE A 19 16.74 6.65 0.79
CA ILE A 19 15.34 7.06 1.05
C ILE A 19 14.39 6.45 0.00
N GLU A 20 14.69 6.63 -1.28
CA GLU A 20 14.04 5.89 -2.36
C GLU A 20 15.13 5.15 -3.16
N PRO A 21 15.49 3.93 -2.74
CA PRO A 21 16.55 3.18 -3.40
C PRO A 21 16.16 2.79 -4.83
N GLU A 22 17.16 2.43 -5.65
CA GLU A 22 16.96 2.11 -7.07
C GLU A 22 15.91 1.00 -7.30
N SER A 23 15.87 -0.02 -6.44
CA SER A 23 14.87 -1.09 -6.52
C SER A 23 13.44 -0.55 -6.35
N GLN A 24 13.22 0.35 -5.38
CA GLN A 24 11.92 0.98 -5.20
C GLN A 24 11.61 1.97 -6.32
N THR A 25 12.61 2.68 -6.84
CA THR A 25 12.42 3.56 -8.02
C THR A 25 11.85 2.76 -9.19
N LYS A 26 12.45 1.61 -9.51
CA LYS A 26 12.00 0.74 -10.61
C LYS A 26 10.58 0.20 -10.39
N LEU A 27 10.28 -0.27 -9.18
CA LEU A 27 8.94 -0.75 -8.82
C LEU A 27 7.88 0.36 -8.94
N LEU A 28 8.18 1.55 -8.42
CA LEU A 28 7.26 2.69 -8.41
C LEU A 28 7.07 3.27 -9.81
N ASP A 29 8.10 3.27 -10.66
CA ASP A 29 7.98 3.69 -12.06
C ASP A 29 7.09 2.73 -12.85
N ALA A 30 7.25 1.42 -12.66
CA ALA A 30 6.35 0.42 -13.23
C ALA A 30 4.91 0.60 -12.71
N THR A 31 4.75 0.88 -11.41
CA THR A 31 3.45 1.07 -10.76
C THR A 31 2.74 2.32 -11.30
N LEU A 32 3.43 3.44 -11.46
CA LEU A 32 2.84 4.69 -11.97
C LEU A 32 2.41 4.63 -13.43
N ASN A 33 2.99 3.73 -14.22
CA ASN A 33 2.59 3.51 -15.61
C ASN A 33 1.29 2.70 -15.73
N LEU A 34 0.72 2.21 -14.63
CA LEU A 34 -0.53 1.46 -14.64
C LEU A 34 -1.74 2.38 -14.69
N GLU A 35 -2.68 2.02 -15.56
CA GLU A 35 -3.95 2.72 -15.68
C GLU A 35 -4.71 2.72 -14.34
N GLY A 36 -5.18 3.91 -13.96
CA GLY A 36 -5.91 4.12 -12.71
C GLY A 36 -5.04 4.33 -11.49
N VAL A 37 -3.70 4.26 -11.57
CA VAL A 37 -2.82 4.67 -10.46
C VAL A 37 -2.69 6.20 -10.45
N LEU A 38 -3.17 6.84 -9.38
CA LEU A 38 -3.10 8.29 -9.21
C LEU A 38 -1.73 8.73 -8.66
N LEU A 39 -1.20 7.98 -7.70
CA LEU A 39 0.06 8.27 -7.02
C LEU A 39 0.64 7.01 -6.37
N ALA A 40 1.96 6.96 -6.24
CA ALA A 40 2.68 5.87 -5.59
C ALA A 40 4.01 6.41 -5.01
N GLY A 41 4.53 5.80 -3.95
CA GLY A 41 5.76 6.26 -3.31
C GLY A 41 6.29 5.33 -2.23
N VAL A 42 7.44 5.68 -1.67
CA VAL A 42 7.96 5.06 -0.45
C VAL A 42 7.42 5.87 0.75
N PRO A 43 6.72 5.24 1.70
CA PRO A 43 6.17 5.94 2.86
C PRO A 43 7.25 6.21 3.93
N GLY A 44 6.95 7.17 4.82
CA GLY A 44 7.75 7.43 6.02
C GLY A 44 9.18 7.86 5.72
N ALA A 45 10.15 7.25 6.44
CA ALA A 45 11.56 7.57 6.31
C ALA A 45 12.20 7.08 4.99
N GLY A 46 11.52 6.22 4.25
CA GLY A 46 12.06 5.60 3.04
C GLY A 46 12.65 4.20 3.28
N GLY A 47 13.47 3.75 2.34
CA GLY A 47 14.17 2.46 2.40
C GLY A 47 13.48 1.36 1.59
N PHE A 48 13.54 0.13 2.11
CA PHE A 48 13.19 -1.08 1.37
C PHE A 48 11.90 -1.77 1.86
N ASP A 49 11.31 -1.28 2.94
CA ASP A 49 10.27 -2.00 3.69
C ASP A 49 8.92 -2.00 2.98
N ALA A 50 8.42 -0.83 2.59
CA ALA A 50 7.09 -0.68 2.01
C ALA A 50 7.07 0.32 0.85
N VAL A 51 6.04 0.17 0.02
CA VAL A 51 5.59 1.18 -0.95
C VAL A 51 4.09 1.31 -0.84
N PHE A 52 3.54 2.44 -1.27
CA PHE A 52 2.10 2.63 -1.40
C PHE A 52 1.73 2.99 -2.84
N ALA A 53 0.49 2.70 -3.21
CA ALA A 53 -0.17 3.20 -4.40
C ALA A 53 -1.61 3.58 -4.05
N VAL A 54 -2.09 4.70 -4.58
CA VAL A 54 -3.50 5.07 -4.53
C VAL A 54 -4.07 4.94 -5.93
N THR A 55 -5.11 4.13 -6.04
CA THR A 55 -5.78 3.78 -7.30
C THR A 55 -7.19 4.35 -7.35
N LEU A 56 -7.68 4.61 -8.56
CA LEU A 56 -9.06 5.00 -8.82
C LEU A 56 -9.91 3.74 -9.07
N GLY A 57 -11.09 3.69 -8.47
CA GLY A 57 -12.04 2.56 -8.65
C GLY A 57 -11.40 1.20 -8.36
N ASP A 58 -11.68 0.22 -9.23
CA ASP A 58 -11.25 -1.18 -9.08
C ASP A 58 -9.86 -1.47 -9.69
N SER A 59 -9.08 -0.43 -10.01
CA SER A 59 -7.76 -0.57 -10.66
C SER A 59 -6.68 -1.19 -9.75
N SER A 60 -6.98 -1.45 -8.47
CA SER A 60 -6.05 -2.08 -7.52
C SER A 60 -5.61 -3.48 -7.94
N SER A 61 -6.45 -4.23 -8.68
CA SER A 61 -6.15 -5.60 -9.11
C SER A 61 -4.91 -5.71 -10.01
N ASN A 62 -4.66 -4.71 -10.87
CA ASN A 62 -3.48 -4.68 -11.74
C ASN A 62 -2.21 -4.41 -10.93
N VAL A 63 -2.27 -3.49 -9.96
CA VAL A 63 -1.17 -3.21 -9.03
C VAL A 63 -0.82 -4.47 -8.24
N THR A 64 -1.81 -5.13 -7.64
CA THR A 64 -1.61 -6.36 -6.87
C THR A 64 -0.96 -7.47 -7.69
N LYS A 65 -1.38 -7.67 -8.94
CA LYS A 65 -0.76 -8.67 -9.85
C LYS A 65 0.71 -8.38 -10.11
N ILE A 66 1.03 -7.12 -10.44
CA ILE A 66 2.42 -6.74 -10.75
C ILE A 66 3.30 -6.81 -9.52
N TRP A 67 2.83 -6.29 -8.38
CA TRP A 67 3.55 -6.38 -7.11
C TRP A 67 3.81 -7.83 -6.72
N SER A 68 2.83 -8.71 -6.84
CA SER A 68 3.01 -10.14 -6.58
C SER A 68 4.06 -10.77 -7.50
N SER A 69 4.13 -10.38 -8.77
CA SER A 69 5.15 -10.88 -9.71
C SER A 69 6.57 -10.41 -9.37
N LEU A 70 6.69 -9.35 -8.56
CA LEU A 70 7.92 -8.76 -8.08
C LEU A 70 8.20 -9.10 -6.61
N ASN A 71 7.53 -10.12 -6.05
CA ASN A 71 7.63 -10.54 -4.65
C ASN A 71 7.27 -9.44 -3.63
N VAL A 72 6.37 -8.53 -4.00
CA VAL A 72 5.81 -7.51 -3.12
C VAL A 72 4.39 -7.91 -2.75
N LEU A 73 4.14 -8.05 -1.44
CA LEU A 73 2.80 -8.35 -0.94
C LEU A 73 1.94 -7.08 -0.94
N ALA A 74 0.87 -7.08 -1.71
CA ALA A 74 -0.11 -6.01 -1.66
C ALA A 74 -1.03 -6.17 -0.44
N LEU A 75 -1.08 -5.16 0.40
CA LEU A 75 -2.04 -5.05 1.49
C LEU A 75 -3.09 -4.01 1.10
N LEU A 76 -4.33 -4.47 0.87
CA LEU A 76 -5.42 -3.56 0.57
C LEU A 76 -5.80 -2.82 1.85
N VAL A 77 -5.58 -1.51 1.84
CA VAL A 77 -5.89 -0.63 2.97
C VAL A 77 -7.00 0.34 2.57
N LYS A 78 -7.78 0.72 3.56
CA LYS A 78 -8.70 1.85 3.51
C LYS A 78 -8.34 2.82 4.63
N GLU A 79 -8.75 4.07 4.49
CA GLU A 79 -8.65 5.01 5.61
C GLU A 79 -9.44 4.47 6.80
N ASP A 80 -8.83 4.58 7.98
CA ASP A 80 -9.47 4.31 9.26
C ASP A 80 -9.45 5.61 10.07
N PRO A 81 -10.61 6.22 10.35
CA PRO A 81 -10.68 7.49 11.07
C PRO A 81 -10.44 7.32 12.57
N TYR A 82 -10.34 6.09 13.07
CA TYR A 82 -10.11 5.80 14.47
C TYR A 82 -8.65 5.48 14.72
N GLY A 83 -8.11 6.03 15.82
CA GLY A 83 -6.78 5.68 16.31
C GLY A 83 -6.85 4.48 17.25
N VAL A 84 -6.36 4.68 18.48
CA VAL A 84 -6.45 3.65 19.52
C VAL A 84 -7.88 3.62 20.08
N SER A 85 -8.49 2.44 20.07
CA SER A 85 -9.84 2.18 20.59
C SER A 85 -9.81 1.11 21.68
N LEU A 86 -10.70 1.23 22.68
CA LEU A 86 -10.90 0.20 23.69
C LEU A 86 -11.95 -0.79 23.21
N GLU A 87 -11.56 -2.06 23.08
CA GLU A 87 -12.46 -3.14 22.71
C GLU A 87 -13.00 -3.85 23.95
N SER A 88 -14.32 -4.08 23.99
CA SER A 88 -14.97 -4.77 25.12
C SER A 88 -14.77 -6.29 25.07
N ALA A 89 -14.48 -6.84 23.89
CA ALA A 89 -14.21 -8.25 23.61
C ALA A 89 -13.37 -8.36 22.32
N ASP A 90 -12.90 -9.55 21.95
CA ASP A 90 -12.11 -9.75 20.72
C ASP A 90 -12.96 -9.46 19.47
N PRO A 91 -12.67 -8.41 18.69
CA PRO A 91 -13.51 -8.01 17.55
C PRO A 91 -13.59 -9.09 16.46
N ARG A 92 -12.59 -9.98 16.36
CA ARG A 92 -12.59 -11.08 15.38
C ARG A 92 -13.70 -12.09 15.65
N THR A 93 -14.16 -12.21 16.90
CA THR A 93 -15.27 -13.11 17.24
C THR A 93 -16.59 -12.60 16.66
N ASN A 94 -16.78 -11.27 16.60
CA ASN A 94 -18.00 -10.65 16.05
C ASN A 94 -18.08 -10.81 14.52
N GLU A 95 -16.96 -10.69 13.81
CA GLU A 95 -16.92 -10.84 12.35
C GLU A 95 -17.23 -12.27 11.91
N ILE A 96 -16.66 -13.27 12.61
CA ILE A 96 -16.93 -14.68 12.32
C ILE A 96 -18.39 -15.02 12.59
N THR A 97 -18.94 -14.60 13.73
CA THR A 97 -20.35 -14.86 14.07
C THR A 97 -21.31 -14.22 13.06
N SER A 98 -21.00 -13.00 12.61
CA SER A 98 -21.79 -12.30 11.61
C SER A 98 -21.75 -13.02 10.26
N ALA A 99 -20.55 -13.38 9.78
CA ALA A 99 -20.37 -14.09 8.51
C ALA A 99 -21.06 -15.46 8.49
N VAL A 100 -20.95 -16.23 9.58
CA VAL A 100 -21.60 -17.55 9.73
C VAL A 100 -23.12 -17.41 9.79
N SER A 101 -23.64 -16.40 10.50
CA SER A 101 -25.10 -16.17 10.62
C SER A 101 -25.75 -15.77 9.29
N SER A 102 -24.99 -15.18 8.36
CA SER A 102 -25.47 -14.84 7.01
C SER A 102 -25.53 -16.02 6.04
N ILE A 103 -24.97 -17.18 6.38
CA ILE A 103 -25.03 -18.38 5.55
C ILE A 103 -26.41 -19.03 5.72
N HIS A 104 -27.27 -18.88 4.73
CA HIS A 104 -28.52 -19.64 4.64
C HIS A 104 -28.23 -20.99 4.00
N ILE A 105 -28.43 -22.08 4.77
CA ILE A 105 -28.40 -23.44 4.25
C ILE A 105 -29.84 -23.78 3.84
N GLU A 106 -30.07 -23.93 2.53
CA GLU A 106 -31.28 -24.58 1.98
C GLU A 106 -31.19 -26.10 2.07
#